data_AF-A0AA97AGM9-F1
#
_entry.id   AF-A0AA97AGM9-F1
#
_cell.length_a   1.000
_cell.length_b   1.000
_cell.length_c   1.000
_cell.angle_alpha   90.00
_cell.angle_beta   90.00
_cell.angle_gamma   90.00
#
_symmetry.space_group_name_H-M   'P 1'
#
loop_
_entity.id
_entity.type
_entity.pdbx_description
1 polymer ?
#
loop_
_entity_poly.entity_id
_entity_poly.type
_entity_poly.pdbx_seq_one_letter_code
_entity_poly.pdbx_strand_id
1 'polypeptide(L)'
;MRVVLALLGLLCSTMYAYSYNDVLRDYEAKNFEKVCNEGAAFLIKNDKNEQILVAIGDACAKVDAINPLGNVAKNLVSTKEYRESGSYFATLVLQKKLIYQFMNDSINLKELKLPRTNHVLSRVFEQLSKGNYEVVEKRIEIITPEMNYLLWLSDDDPKKVYIDENKDGKLVKRHWYL
;
A
#
# COMPACT_ATOMS: atom_id res chain seq x y z
N MET A 1 1.09 50.88 -21.38
CA MET A 1 1.91 50.40 -20.24
C MET A 1 1.15 49.50 -19.26
N ARG A 2 -0.12 49.78 -18.91
CA ARG A 2 -0.91 48.93 -17.99
C ARG A 2 -1.27 47.54 -18.53
N VAL A 3 -1.41 47.38 -19.86
CA VAL A 3 -1.76 46.09 -20.49
C VAL A 3 -0.56 45.13 -20.57
N VAL A 4 0.67 45.66 -20.67
CA VAL A 4 1.90 44.85 -20.73
C VAL A 4 2.22 44.23 -19.35
N LEU A 5 1.88 44.93 -18.26
CA LEU A 5 2.02 44.41 -16.89
C LEU A 5 1.01 43.31 -16.55
N ALA A 6 -0.17 43.29 -17.20
CA ALA A 6 -1.17 42.23 -16.99
C ALA A 6 -0.78 40.91 -17.69
N LEU A 7 -0.04 40.97 -18.80
CA LEU A 7 0.46 39.78 -19.50
C LEU A 7 1.70 39.15 -18.83
N LEU A 8 2.46 39.92 -18.05
CA LEU A 8 3.62 39.38 -17.31
C LEU A 8 3.24 38.59 -16.04
N GLY A 9 2.04 38.80 -15.50
CA GLY A 9 1.56 38.10 -14.29
C GLY A 9 1.07 36.67 -14.53
N LEU A 10 0.85 36.28 -15.79
CA LEU A 10 0.29 34.97 -16.16
C LEU A 10 1.33 33.88 -16.48
N LEU A 11 2.64 34.18 -16.39
CA LEU A 11 3.72 33.26 -16.79
C LEU A 11 4.43 32.54 -15.64
N CYS A 12 4.06 32.79 -14.36
CA CYS A 12 4.81 32.27 -13.20
C CYS A 12 4.25 31.03 -12.51
N SER A 13 3.20 30.37 -13.02
CA SER A 13 2.83 29.04 -12.52
C SER A 13 3.60 27.96 -13.27
N THR A 14 4.93 27.92 -13.11
CA THR A 14 5.68 26.71 -13.50
C THR A 14 5.34 25.63 -12.47
N MET A 15 4.33 24.81 -12.79
CA MET A 15 4.09 23.56 -12.06
C MET A 15 5.38 22.74 -12.13
N TYR A 16 6.08 22.62 -11.00
CA TYR A 16 7.27 21.79 -10.91
C TYR A 16 6.82 20.34 -11.10
N ALA A 17 7.10 19.78 -12.27
CA ALA A 17 6.80 18.38 -12.56
C ALA A 17 7.76 17.50 -11.76
N TYR A 18 7.21 16.64 -10.90
CA TYR A 18 7.98 15.66 -10.15
C TYR A 18 8.73 14.75 -11.12
N SER A 19 10.06 14.76 -11.07
CA SER A 19 10.93 14.06 -12.02
C SER A 19 11.42 12.71 -11.47
N TYR A 20 12.04 11.89 -12.31
CA TYR A 20 12.69 10.64 -11.89
C TYR A 20 13.76 10.86 -10.80
N ASN A 21 14.56 11.92 -10.93
CA ASN A 21 15.58 12.26 -9.94
C ASN A 21 14.94 12.67 -8.61
N ASP A 22 13.80 13.35 -8.65
CA ASP A 22 13.07 13.69 -7.43
C ASP A 22 12.55 12.44 -6.72
N VAL A 23 12.01 11.47 -7.47
CA VAL A 23 11.58 10.17 -6.92
C VAL A 23 12.72 9.48 -6.19
N LEU A 24 13.87 9.31 -6.84
CA LEU A 24 15.00 8.58 -6.25
C LEU A 24 15.57 9.31 -5.04
N ARG A 25 15.78 10.63 -5.13
CA ARG A 25 16.28 11.45 -4.03
C ARG A 25 15.35 11.40 -2.81
N ASP A 26 14.04 11.57 -3.03
CA ASP A 26 13.08 11.60 -1.94
C ASP A 26 12.88 10.19 -1.35
N TYR A 27 13.02 9.13 -2.15
CA TYR A 27 13.02 7.75 -1.69
C TYR A 27 14.24 7.42 -0.81
N GLU A 28 15.44 7.81 -1.23
CA GLU A 28 16.68 7.68 -0.45
C GLU A 28 16.60 8.47 0.87
N ALA A 29 15.97 9.65 0.83
CA ALA A 29 15.68 10.46 2.01
C ALA A 29 14.53 9.91 2.89
N LYS A 30 13.95 8.75 2.55
CA LYS A 30 12.82 8.09 3.25
C LYS A 30 11.53 8.90 3.30
N ASN A 31 11.34 9.84 2.37
CA ASN A 31 10.10 10.60 2.22
C ASN A 31 9.03 9.76 1.48
N PHE A 32 8.71 8.58 2.02
CA PHE A 32 7.89 7.58 1.33
C PHE A 32 6.48 8.06 1.00
N GLU A 33 5.87 8.85 1.88
CA GLU A 33 4.53 9.42 1.63
C GLU A 33 4.55 10.34 0.42
N LYS A 34 5.56 11.21 0.33
CA LYS A 34 5.76 12.09 -0.83
C LYS A 34 6.00 11.29 -2.11
N VAL A 35 6.89 10.30 -2.06
CA VAL A 35 7.19 9.44 -3.21
C VAL A 35 5.94 8.71 -3.69
N CYS A 36 5.10 8.19 -2.78
CA CYS A 36 3.86 7.52 -3.16
C CYS A 36 2.83 8.49 -3.77
N ASN A 37 2.63 9.65 -3.14
CA ASN A 37 1.63 10.63 -3.55
C ASN A 37 1.99 11.31 -4.88
N GLU A 38 3.19 11.90 -4.96
CA GLU A 38 3.66 12.59 -6.17
C GLU A 38 4.00 11.58 -7.28
N GLY A 39 4.37 10.35 -6.90
CA GLY A 39 4.62 9.24 -7.82
C GLY A 39 3.39 8.78 -8.60
N ALA A 40 2.18 9.08 -8.11
CA ALA A 40 0.92 8.69 -8.75
C ALA A 40 0.80 9.21 -10.20
N ALA A 41 1.39 10.37 -10.51
CA ALA A 41 1.40 10.92 -11.86
C ALA A 41 2.09 9.99 -12.88
N PHE A 42 3.16 9.29 -12.49
CA PHE A 42 3.83 8.30 -13.34
C PHE A 42 2.93 7.09 -13.60
N LEU A 43 2.17 6.65 -12.60
CA LEU A 43 1.26 5.51 -12.72
C LEU A 43 0.08 5.82 -13.65
N ILE A 44 -0.48 7.03 -13.54
CA ILE A 44 -1.55 7.51 -14.44
C ILE A 44 -1.06 7.58 -15.88
N LYS A 45 0.17 8.05 -16.09
CA LYS A 45 0.82 8.11 -17.42
C LYS A 45 1.28 6.73 -17.93
N ASN A 46 1.08 5.67 -17.15
CA ASN A 46 1.52 4.32 -17.46
C ASN A 46 3.02 4.25 -17.81
N ASP A 47 3.83 4.92 -16.98
CA ASP A 47 5.29 4.95 -17.11
C ASP A 47 5.87 3.52 -17.19
N LYS A 48 7.02 3.40 -17.83
CA LYS A 48 7.71 2.12 -18.12
C LYS A 48 9.07 2.01 -17.47
N ASN A 49 9.53 3.06 -16.78
CA ASN A 49 10.79 2.99 -16.05
C ASN A 49 10.62 2.15 -14.78
N GLU A 50 10.97 0.86 -14.86
CA GLU A 50 10.78 -0.11 -13.78
C GLU A 50 11.53 0.26 -12.48
N GLN A 51 12.70 0.90 -12.58
CA GLN A 51 13.43 1.36 -11.39
C GLN A 51 12.61 2.39 -10.61
N ILE A 52 12.02 3.34 -11.33
CA ILE A 52 11.17 4.39 -10.75
C ILE A 52 9.87 3.80 -10.22
N LEU A 53 9.26 2.88 -10.96
CA LEU A 53 8.05 2.18 -10.52
C LEU A 53 8.27 1.34 -9.26
N VAL A 54 9.43 0.68 -9.12
CA VAL A 54 9.78 -0.06 -7.89
C VAL A 54 9.91 0.89 -6.71
N ALA A 55 10.61 2.03 -6.87
CA ALA A 55 10.74 3.01 -5.79
C ALA A 55 9.37 3.55 -5.34
N ILE A 56 8.49 3.85 -6.30
CA ILE A 56 7.12 4.29 -6.02
C ILE A 56 6.32 3.19 -5.32
N GLY A 57 6.35 1.96 -5.84
CA GLY A 57 5.62 0.82 -5.29
C GLY A 57 6.06 0.49 -3.87
N ASP A 58 7.36 0.44 -3.62
CA ASP A 58 7.89 0.16 -2.28
C ASP A 58 7.54 1.28 -1.29
N ALA A 59 7.67 2.54 -1.69
CA ALA A 59 7.24 3.68 -0.87
C ALA A 59 5.75 3.59 -0.52
N CYS A 60 4.90 3.30 -1.50
CA CYS A 60 3.47 3.11 -1.31
C CYS A 60 3.14 1.95 -0.36
N ALA A 61 3.84 0.81 -0.47
CA ALA A 61 3.68 -0.31 0.45
C ALA A 61 4.07 0.08 1.89
N LYS A 62 5.15 0.84 2.09
CA LYS A 62 5.60 1.29 3.42
C LYS A 62 4.63 2.24 4.12
N VAL A 63 3.86 3.02 3.36
CA VAL A 63 2.84 3.95 3.88
C VAL A 63 1.42 3.39 3.79
N ASP A 64 1.28 2.07 3.60
CA ASP A 64 -0.02 1.37 3.54
C ASP A 64 -0.93 1.80 2.37
N ALA A 65 -0.38 2.52 1.38
CA ALA A 65 -1.06 2.88 0.14
C ALA A 65 -1.01 1.73 -0.87
N ILE A 66 -1.85 0.71 -0.67
CA ILE A 66 -1.78 -0.54 -1.44
C ILE A 66 -2.43 -0.45 -2.83
N ASN A 67 -3.41 0.44 -3.04
CA ASN A 67 -4.15 0.52 -4.32
C ASN A 67 -3.26 0.85 -5.53
N PRO A 68 -2.33 1.82 -5.46
CA PRO A 68 -1.40 2.10 -6.55
C PRO A 68 -0.56 0.91 -7.01
N LEU A 69 -0.31 -0.06 -6.13
CA LEU A 69 0.58 -1.20 -6.40
C LEU A 69 0.10 -2.07 -7.56
N GLY A 70 -1.21 -2.12 -7.84
CA GLY A 70 -1.73 -2.83 -9.01
C GLY A 70 -1.24 -2.22 -10.33
N ASN A 71 -1.13 -0.90 -10.40
CA ASN A 71 -0.59 -0.19 -11.56
C ASN A 71 0.93 -0.28 -11.68
N VAL A 72 1.62 -0.40 -10.53
CA VAL A 72 3.06 -0.66 -10.51
C VAL A 72 3.34 -2.07 -11.04
N ALA A 73 2.73 -3.08 -10.42
CA ALA A 73 3.03 -4.50 -10.65
C ALA A 73 2.90 -4.92 -12.12
N LYS A 74 1.90 -4.41 -12.84
CA LYS A 74 1.66 -4.78 -14.25
C LYS A 74 2.80 -4.42 -15.22
N ASN A 75 3.68 -3.49 -14.83
CA ASN A 75 4.76 -2.99 -15.67
C ASN A 75 6.13 -3.61 -15.32
N LEU A 76 6.25 -4.35 -14.22
CA LEU A 76 7.52 -4.91 -13.73
C LEU A 76 7.74 -6.34 -14.28
N VAL A 77 8.42 -6.45 -15.43
CA VAL A 77 8.55 -7.69 -16.20
C VAL A 77 9.95 -7.99 -16.75
N SER A 78 10.81 -6.98 -16.93
CA SER A 78 11.98 -7.13 -17.81
C SER A 78 13.07 -8.03 -17.19
N THR A 79 13.43 -7.81 -15.93
CA THR A 79 14.45 -8.58 -15.22
C THR A 79 13.84 -9.49 -14.17
N LYS A 80 14.65 -10.41 -13.63
CA LYS A 80 14.24 -11.30 -12.54
C LYS A 80 13.82 -10.47 -11.32
N GLU A 81 14.62 -9.48 -10.96
CA GLU A 81 14.42 -8.59 -9.81
C GLU A 81 13.12 -7.79 -9.94
N TYR A 82 12.82 -7.30 -11.15
CA TYR A 82 11.56 -6.61 -11.41
C TYR A 82 10.35 -7.55 -11.37
N ARG A 83 10.44 -8.76 -11.93
CA ARG A 83 9.36 -9.76 -11.81
C ARG A 83 9.08 -10.17 -10.37
N GLU A 84 10.12 -10.31 -9.55
CA GLU A 84 9.99 -10.57 -8.11
C GLU A 84 9.27 -9.41 -7.40
N SER A 85 9.66 -8.17 -7.71
CA SER A 85 8.99 -6.97 -7.19
C SER A 85 7.53 -6.87 -7.64
N GLY A 86 7.24 -7.16 -8.91
CA GLY A 86 5.89 -7.21 -9.46
C GLY A 86 5.02 -8.24 -8.74
N SER A 87 5.56 -9.45 -8.52
CA SER A 87 4.88 -10.51 -7.77
C SER A 87 4.63 -10.14 -6.31
N TYR A 88 5.60 -9.48 -5.66
CA TYR A 88 5.46 -8.93 -4.31
C TYR A 88 4.29 -7.93 -4.23
N PHE A 89 4.28 -6.92 -5.11
CA PHE A 89 3.23 -5.89 -5.12
C PHE A 89 1.85 -6.45 -5.44
N ALA A 90 1.75 -7.35 -6.42
CA ALA A 90 0.49 -8.03 -6.75
C ALA A 90 -0.04 -8.86 -5.57
N THR A 91 0.86 -9.51 -4.82
CA THR A 91 0.51 -10.27 -3.63
C THR A 91 -0.12 -9.38 -2.56
N LEU A 92 0.44 -8.19 -2.29
CA LEU A 92 -0.14 -7.26 -1.31
C LEU A 92 -1.53 -6.78 -1.71
N VAL A 93 -1.74 -6.48 -3.00
CA VAL A 93 -3.06 -6.08 -3.52
C VAL A 93 -4.08 -7.21 -3.32
N LEU A 94 -3.71 -8.44 -3.64
CA LEU A 94 -4.59 -9.59 -3.49
C LEU A 94 -4.90 -9.88 -2.01
N GLN A 95 -3.89 -9.89 -1.15
CA GLN A 95 -4.06 -10.10 0.29
C GLN A 95 -4.99 -9.03 0.90
N LYS A 96 -4.81 -7.76 0.52
CA LYS A 96 -5.72 -6.68 0.92
C LYS A 96 -7.17 -7.00 0.54
N LYS A 97 -7.42 -7.38 -0.72
CA LYS A 97 -8.78 -7.67 -1.20
C LYS A 97 -9.41 -8.88 -0.51
N LEU A 98 -8.62 -9.94 -0.28
CA LEU A 98 -9.09 -11.14 0.41
C LEU A 98 -9.38 -10.88 1.89
N ILE A 99 -8.54 -10.11 2.58
CA ILE A 99 -8.80 -9.71 3.97
C ILE A 99 -10.07 -8.84 4.03
N TYR A 100 -10.21 -7.88 3.11
CA TYR A 100 -11.40 -7.04 3.05
C TYR A 100 -12.67 -7.86 2.85
N GLN A 101 -12.64 -8.80 1.91
CA GLN A 101 -13.76 -9.70 1.65
C GLN A 101 -14.04 -10.64 2.82
N PHE A 102 -13.00 -11.16 3.48
CA PHE A 102 -13.14 -11.98 4.68
C PHE A 102 -13.86 -11.22 5.79
N MET A 103 -13.47 -9.97 6.04
CA MET A 103 -14.09 -9.15 7.11
C MET A 103 -15.55 -8.78 6.81
N ASN A 104 -15.92 -8.57 5.54
CA ASN A 104 -17.29 -8.17 5.16
C ASN A 104 -18.21 -9.37 4.91
N ASP A 105 -17.71 -10.41 4.25
CA ASP A 105 -18.51 -11.49 3.67
C ASP A 105 -18.24 -12.85 4.33
N SER A 106 -17.30 -12.92 5.29
CA SER A 106 -16.91 -14.17 5.98
C SER A 106 -16.50 -15.30 5.03
N ILE A 107 -15.82 -14.96 3.92
CA ILE A 107 -15.32 -15.98 2.98
C ILE A 107 -14.33 -16.92 3.65
N ASN A 108 -14.23 -18.15 3.15
CA ASN A 108 -13.23 -19.07 3.66
C ASN A 108 -11.85 -18.79 3.02
N LEU A 109 -10.88 -18.36 3.83
CA LEU A 109 -9.49 -18.18 3.40
C LEU A 109 -8.61 -19.41 3.67
N LYS A 110 -9.15 -20.46 4.29
CA LYS A 110 -8.38 -21.65 4.64
C LYS A 110 -7.75 -22.27 3.40
N GLU A 111 -6.52 -22.76 3.56
CA GLU A 111 -5.74 -23.45 2.52
C GLU A 111 -5.26 -22.58 1.35
N LEU A 112 -5.64 -21.29 1.28
CA LEU A 112 -5.06 -20.36 0.33
C LEU A 112 -3.60 -20.05 0.71
N LYS A 113 -2.68 -20.41 -0.18
CA LYS A 113 -1.24 -20.15 -0.04
C LYS A 113 -0.82 -19.04 -0.99
N LEU A 114 -0.50 -17.88 -0.43
CA LEU A 114 0.09 -16.75 -1.15
C LEU A 114 1.55 -16.54 -0.72
N PRO A 115 2.37 -15.88 -1.54
CA PRO A 115 3.73 -15.51 -1.16
C PRO A 115 3.75 -14.74 0.17
N ARG A 116 4.74 -15.03 1.02
CA ARG A 116 4.92 -14.37 2.31
C ARG A 116 5.82 -13.15 2.18
N THR A 117 5.49 -12.12 2.92
CA THR A 117 6.24 -10.87 2.97
C THR A 117 6.27 -10.29 4.37
N ASN A 118 7.11 -9.27 4.57
CA ASN A 118 7.21 -8.55 5.84
C ASN A 118 6.13 -7.46 6.01
N HIS A 119 5.14 -7.38 5.11
CA HIS A 119 4.03 -6.45 5.26
C HIS A 119 2.96 -7.01 6.21
N VAL A 120 2.27 -6.15 6.97
CA VAL A 120 1.24 -6.57 7.94
C VAL A 120 0.13 -7.39 7.28
N LEU A 121 -0.31 -7.02 6.08
CA LEU A 121 -1.27 -7.77 5.27
C LEU A 121 -0.85 -9.23 5.07
N SER A 122 0.44 -9.49 4.84
CA SER A 122 0.92 -10.86 4.63
C SER A 122 0.95 -11.66 5.92
N ARG A 123 1.35 -11.04 7.04
CA ARG A 123 1.35 -11.70 8.36
C ARG A 123 -0.06 -12.07 8.80
N VAL A 124 -1.00 -11.12 8.65
CA VAL A 124 -2.40 -11.33 8.97
C VAL A 124 -3.03 -12.37 8.05
N PHE A 125 -2.87 -12.25 6.73
CA PHE A 125 -3.42 -13.21 5.78
C PHE A 125 -2.96 -14.64 6.06
N GLU A 126 -1.69 -14.84 6.42
CA GLU A 126 -1.16 -16.14 6.76
C GLU A 126 -1.87 -16.78 7.97
N GLN A 127 -2.16 -16.00 9.02
CA GLN A 127 -2.85 -16.53 10.19
C GLN A 127 -4.33 -16.82 9.87
N LEU A 128 -4.98 -15.96 9.07
CA LEU A 128 -6.33 -16.21 8.59
C LEU A 128 -6.41 -17.49 7.74
N SER A 129 -5.46 -17.71 6.82
CA SER A 129 -5.46 -18.90 5.95
C SER A 129 -5.09 -20.19 6.67
N LYS A 130 -4.39 -20.09 7.80
CA LYS A 130 -4.14 -21.20 8.73
C LYS A 130 -5.31 -21.48 9.67
N GLY A 131 -6.25 -20.54 9.82
CA GLY A 131 -7.29 -20.62 10.84
C GLY A 131 -6.79 -20.32 12.26
N ASN A 132 -5.66 -19.63 12.38
CA ASN A 132 -5.02 -19.28 13.65
C ASN A 132 -5.54 -17.92 14.16
N TYR A 133 -6.83 -17.85 14.46
CA TYR A 133 -7.47 -16.64 14.95
C TYR A 133 -8.71 -16.99 15.77
N GLU A 134 -9.10 -16.08 16.66
CA GLU A 134 -10.34 -16.15 17.41
C GLU A 134 -11.31 -15.07 16.94
N VAL A 135 -12.60 -15.40 16.91
CA VAL A 135 -13.66 -14.44 16.61
C VAL A 135 -14.27 -13.98 17.92
N VAL A 136 -14.02 -12.72 18.29
CA VAL A 136 -14.58 -12.10 19.49
C VAL A 136 -15.56 -11.03 19.06
N GLU A 137 -16.85 -11.31 19.25
CA GLU A 137 -17.96 -10.50 18.74
C GLU A 137 -17.91 -10.32 17.21
N LYS A 138 -17.47 -9.15 16.73
CA LYS A 138 -17.30 -8.79 15.31
C LYS A 138 -15.84 -8.47 14.97
N ARG A 139 -14.91 -8.91 15.81
CA ARG A 139 -13.48 -8.66 15.68
C ARG A 139 -12.74 -9.97 15.54
N ILE A 140 -11.57 -9.88 14.91
CA ILE A 140 -10.68 -11.03 14.72
C ILE A 140 -9.42 -10.77 15.53
N GLU A 141 -9.13 -11.67 16.45
CA GLU A 141 -7.94 -11.63 17.28
C GLU A 141 -6.94 -12.68 16.82
N ILE A 142 -5.71 -12.25 16.58
CA ILE A 142 -4.62 -13.09 16.14
C ILE A 142 -3.48 -12.91 17.14
N ILE A 143 -3.09 -13.98 17.82
CA ILE A 143 -2.00 -13.97 18.78
C ILE A 143 -0.82 -14.71 18.17
N THR A 144 0.34 -14.05 18.13
CA THR A 144 1.59 -14.68 17.70
C THR A 144 2.69 -14.39 18.73
N PRO A 145 3.79 -15.18 18.76
CA PRO A 145 4.90 -14.92 19.67
C PRO A 145 5.53 -13.53 19.52
N GLU A 146 5.42 -12.91 18.33
CA GLU A 146 6.11 -11.66 18.00
C GLU A 146 5.21 -10.42 18.13
N MET A 147 3.93 -10.56 17.77
CA MET A 147 2.97 -9.46 17.66
C MET A 147 1.53 -10.00 17.70
N ASN A 148 0.63 -9.27 18.35
CA ASN A 148 -0.81 -9.55 18.31
C ASN A 148 -1.49 -8.62 17.30
N TYR A 149 -2.49 -9.13 16.60
CA TYR A 149 -3.28 -8.36 15.65
C TYR A 149 -4.75 -8.35 16.03
N LEU A 150 -5.37 -7.18 15.95
CA LEU A 150 -6.81 -7.02 16.10
C LEU A 150 -7.37 -6.43 14.80
N LEU A 151 -8.27 -7.16 14.14
CA LEU A 151 -8.98 -6.67 12.97
C LEU A 151 -10.41 -6.30 13.33
N TRP A 152 -10.89 -5.19 12.77
CA TRP A 152 -12.26 -4.73 12.94
C TRP A 152 -12.71 -3.87 11.76
N LEU A 153 -14.04 -3.78 11.56
CA LEU A 153 -14.65 -2.91 10.56
C LEU A 153 -15.07 -1.59 11.19
N SER A 154 -14.84 -0.50 10.46
CA SER A 154 -15.37 0.82 10.82
C SER A 154 -16.89 0.92 10.63
N ASP A 155 -17.45 2.01 11.15
CA ASP A 155 -18.83 2.43 10.87
C ASP A 155 -18.97 3.32 9.61
N ASP A 156 -17.87 3.61 8.91
CA ASP A 156 -17.87 4.31 7.61
C ASP A 156 -18.64 3.54 6.51
N ASP A 157 -19.08 4.24 5.46
CA ASP A 157 -19.60 3.66 4.21
C ASP A 157 -18.79 4.17 2.99
N PRO A 158 -18.06 3.31 2.26
CA PRO A 158 -17.84 1.88 2.53
C PRO A 158 -16.99 1.65 3.80
N LYS A 159 -17.23 0.51 4.47
CA LYS A 159 -16.52 0.15 5.71
C LYS A 159 -15.04 -0.08 5.45
N LYS A 160 -14.18 0.54 6.27
CA LYS A 160 -12.74 0.26 6.28
C LYS A 160 -12.44 -0.94 7.16
N VAL A 161 -11.50 -1.77 6.74
CA VAL A 161 -10.88 -2.77 7.61
C VAL A 161 -9.69 -2.14 8.32
N TYR A 162 -9.74 -2.11 9.64
CA TYR A 162 -8.62 -1.74 10.49
C TYR A 162 -7.82 -2.97 10.90
N ILE A 163 -6.50 -2.81 11.04
CA ILE A 163 -5.59 -3.79 11.60
C ILE A 163 -4.70 -3.09 12.63
N ASP A 164 -4.82 -3.47 13.89
CA ASP A 164 -3.97 -2.97 14.97
C ASP A 164 -2.85 -3.96 15.28
N GLU A 165 -1.60 -3.52 15.21
CA GLU A 165 -0.44 -4.26 15.69
C GLU A 165 -0.20 -3.93 17.17
N ASN A 166 -0.27 -4.94 18.04
CA ASN A 166 -0.12 -4.79 19.48
C ASN A 166 1.05 -5.63 19.99
N LYS A 167 1.94 -5.03 20.77
CA LYS A 167 3.07 -5.70 21.43
C LYS A 167 2.99 -5.44 22.93
N ASP A 168 3.06 -6.50 23.73
CA ASP A 168 2.99 -6.44 25.20
C ASP A 168 1.76 -5.65 25.70
N GLY A 169 0.61 -5.83 25.03
CA GLY A 169 -0.66 -5.15 25.33
C GLY A 169 -0.73 -3.69 24.90
N LYS A 170 0.28 -3.16 24.19
CA LYS A 170 0.31 -1.77 23.70
C LYS A 170 0.18 -1.70 22.19
N LEU A 171 -0.63 -0.76 21.70
CA LEU A 171 -0.74 -0.44 20.29
C LEU A 171 0.58 0.11 19.76
N VAL A 172 1.17 -0.58 18.79
CA VAL A 172 2.40 -0.18 18.08
C VAL A 172 2.05 0.63 16.84
N LYS A 173 1.13 0.11 16.02
CA LYS A 173 0.70 0.77 14.78
C LYS A 173 -0.72 0.36 14.45
N ARG A 174 -1.48 1.30 13.87
CA ARG A 174 -2.81 1.06 13.30
C ARG A 174 -2.76 1.26 11.80
N HIS A 175 -3.29 0.30 11.07
CA HIS A 175 -3.43 0.31 9.62
C HIS A 175 -4.91 0.32 9.26
N TRP A 176 -5.24 0.81 8.06
CA TRP A 176 -6.60 0.74 7.53
C TRP A 176 -6.59 0.52 6.03
N TYR A 177 -7.59 -0.20 5.53
CA TYR A 177 -7.68 -0.58 4.13
C TYR A 177 -9.13 -0.52 3.61
N LEU A 178 -9.26 -0.09 2.36
CA LEU A 178 -10.49 -0.04 1.54
C LEU A 178 -10.27 -0.67 0.16
#